data_AF-X1KXZ3-F1
#
_entry.id   AF-X1KXZ3-F1
#
_cell.length_a   1.000
_cell.length_b   1.000
_cell.length_c   1.000
_cell.angle_alpha   90.00
_cell.angle_beta   90.00
_cell.angle_gamma   90.00
#
_symmetry.space_group_name_H-M   'P 1'
#
loop_
_entity.id
_entity.type
_entity.pdbx_description
1 polymer ?
#
loop_
_entity_poly.entity_id
_entity_poly.type
_entity_poly.pdbx_seq_one_letter_code
_entity_poly.pdbx_strand_id
1 'polypeptide(L)' 'MTPKERIYTIINGNSYDRPAVTPIFMAWAAHYIGHSYRDFYLDGDVLAEAQLAV' A
#
# COMPACT_ATOMS: atom_id res chain seq x y z
N MET A 1 16.28 5.18 1.44
CA MET A 1 15.55 6.34 0.88
C MET A 1 14.53 6.86 1.90
N THR A 2 14.27 8.16 1.97
CA THR A 2 13.17 8.71 2.78
C THR A 2 11.81 8.35 2.17
N PRO A 3 10.69 8.38 2.93
CA PRO A 3 9.35 8.14 2.38
C PRO A 3 9.00 9.05 1.20
N LYS A 4 9.34 10.34 1.31
CA LYS A 4 9.11 11.31 0.23
C LYS A 4 9.90 10.95 -1.02
N GLU A 5 11.22 10.75 -0.89
CA GLU A 5 12.08 10.34 -2.00
C GLU A 5 11.54 9.11 -2.72
N ARG A 6 11.10 8.10 -1.96
CA ARG A 6 10.56 6.85 -2.51
C ARG A 6 9.31 7.05 -3.36
N ILE A 7 8.37 7.87 -2.89
CA ILE A 7 7.16 8.18 -3.68
C ILE A 7 7.55 8.84 -5.01
N TYR A 8 8.42 9.84 -4.98
CA TYR A 8 8.88 10.51 -6.20
C TYR A 8 9.63 9.55 -7.14
N THR A 9 10.49 8.68 -6.61
CA THR A 9 11.22 7.69 -7.41
C THR A 9 10.27 6.70 -8.10
N ILE A 10 9.26 6.20 -7.38
CA ILE A 10 8.24 5.28 -7.93
C ILE A 10 7.42 5.96 -9.03
N ILE A 11 6.90 7.17 -8.79
CA ILE A 11 6.09 7.92 -9.77
C ILE A 11 6.89 8.18 -11.05
N ASN A 12 8.18 8.43 -10.93
CA ASN A 12 9.08 8.68 -12.06
C ASN A 12 9.59 7.39 -12.74
N GLY A 13 9.13 6.20 -12.33
CA GLY A 13 9.52 4.92 -12.95
C GLY A 13 10.96 4.50 -12.68
N ASN A 14 11.60 5.05 -11.64
CA ASN A 14 12.99 4.75 -11.29
C ASN A 14 13.08 3.59 -10.30
N SER A 15 14.27 2.98 -10.18
CA SER A 15 14.55 1.93 -9.19
C SER A 15 14.44 2.45 -7.76
N TYR A 16 13.84 1.65 -6.87
CA TYR A 16 13.58 2.00 -5.47
C TYR A 16 14.01 0.87 -4.52
N ASP A 17 14.25 1.19 -3.25
CA ASP A 17 14.73 0.25 -2.22
C ASP A 17 13.64 -0.73 -1.75
N ARG A 18 12.38 -0.30 -1.73
CA ARG A 18 11.17 -1.09 -1.46
C ARG A 18 9.92 -0.34 -1.92
N PRO A 19 8.76 -0.98 -2.06
CA PRO A 19 7.50 -0.29 -2.35
C PRO A 19 7.15 0.77 -1.28
N ALA A 20 6.49 1.86 -1.72
CA ALA A 20 5.98 2.88 -0.81
C ALA A 20 4.74 2.38 -0.06
N VAL A 21 4.62 2.78 1.19
CA VAL A 21 3.48 2.47 2.07
C VAL A 21 2.72 3.78 2.30
N THR A 22 1.46 3.85 1.86
CA THR A 22 0.59 5.02 1.97
C THR A 22 -0.63 4.69 2.83
N PRO A 23 -0.58 4.92 4.16
CA PRO A 23 -1.62 4.50 5.13
C PRO A 23 -3.06 4.84 4.75
N ILE A 24 -3.30 6.02 4.15
CA ILE A 24 -4.64 6.46 3.76
C ILE A 24 -5.21 5.62 2.61
N PHE A 25 -4.37 5.25 1.64
CA PHE A 25 -4.74 4.35 0.55
C PHE A 25 -4.94 2.94 1.04
N MET A 26 -4.13 2.49 2.01
CA MET A 26 -4.26 1.15 2.60
C MET A 26 -5.56 1.01 3.38
N ALA A 27 -5.92 1.99 4.20
CA ALA A 27 -7.20 2.01 4.90
C ALA A 27 -8.39 2.05 3.94
N TRP A 28 -8.29 2.84 2.86
CA TRP A 28 -9.33 2.88 1.83
C TRP A 28 -9.45 1.56 1.06
N ALA A 29 -8.33 0.99 0.60
CA ALA A 29 -8.31 -0.26 -0.17
C ALA A 29 -8.85 -1.44 0.66
N ALA A 30 -8.48 -1.53 1.94
CA ALA A 30 -9.05 -2.49 2.87
C ALA A 30 -10.57 -2.34 2.97
N HIS A 31 -11.06 -1.10 3.15
CA HIS A 31 -12.49 -0.83 3.22
C HIS A 31 -13.22 -1.15 1.90
N TYR A 32 -12.58 -0.91 0.76
CA TYR A 32 -13.12 -1.20 -0.57
C TYR A 32 -13.42 -2.68 -0.76
N ILE A 33 -12.55 -3.57 -0.28
CA ILE A 33 -12.76 -5.03 -0.29
C ILE A 33 -13.58 -5.54 0.92
N GLY A 34 -14.13 -4.64 1.74
CA GLY A 34 -15.01 -5.01 2.86
C GLY A 34 -14.31 -5.36 4.18
N HIS A 35 -13.02 -5.07 4.30
CA HIS A 35 -12.20 -5.38 5.48
C HIS A 35 -11.82 -4.13 6.28
N SER A 36 -11.45 -4.32 7.56
CA SER A 36 -10.94 -3.23 8.38
C SER A 36 -9.48 -2.94 8.10
N TYR A 37 -9.04 -1.71 8.42
CA TYR A 37 -7.62 -1.36 8.35
C TYR A 37 -6.74 -2.22 9.27
N ARG A 38 -7.31 -2.77 10.35
CA ARG A 38 -6.61 -3.72 11.22
C ARG A 38 -6.33 -5.02 10.49
N ASP A 39 -7.34 -5.56 9.78
CA ASP A 39 -7.23 -6.83 9.06
C ASP A 39 -6.16 -6.72 7.97
N PHE A 40 -6.11 -5.59 7.25
CA PHE A 40 -5.07 -5.30 6.27
C PHE A 40 -3.64 -5.45 6.80
N TYR A 41 -3.39 -5.14 8.08
CA TYR A 41 -2.05 -5.25 8.66
C TYR A 41 -1.77 -6.59 9.34
N LEU A 42 -2.81 -7.31 9.76
CA LEU A 42 -2.68 -8.54 10.53
C LEU A 42 -2.90 -9.79 9.68
N ASP A 43 -3.43 -9.65 8.47
CA ASP A 43 -3.72 -10.72 7.54
C ASP A 43 -3.06 -10.45 6.17
N GLY A 44 -2.15 -11.35 5.79
CA GLY A 44 -1.39 -11.24 4.54
C GLY A 44 -2.24 -11.43 3.28
N ASP A 45 -3.34 -12.20 3.38
CA ASP A 45 -4.22 -12.44 2.24
C ASP A 45 -5.09 -11.21 1.98
N VAL A 46 -5.61 -10.57 3.04
CA VAL A 46 -6.35 -9.29 2.95
C VAL A 46 -5.45 -8.19 2.39
N LEU A 47 -4.19 -8.14 2.80
CA LEU A 47 -3.21 -7.20 2.22
C LEU A 47 -3.06 -7.41 0.72
N ALA A 48 -2.82 -8.66 0.29
CA ALA A 48 -2.61 -8.98 -1.12
C ALA A 48 -3.86 -8.67 -1.96
N GLU A 49 -5.04 -9.05 -1.49
CA GLU A 49 -6.32 -8.78 -2.15
C GLU A 49 -6.55 -7.27 -2.29
N ALA A 50 -6.38 -6.51 -1.22
CA ALA A 50 -6.57 -5.06 -1.24
C ALA A 50 -5.59 -4.36 -2.19
N GLN A 51 -4.35 -4.85 -2.33
CA GLN A 51 -3.37 -4.29 -3.28
C GLN A 51 -3.68 -4.62 -4.75
N LEU A 52 -4.35 -5.75 -5.02
CA LEU A 52 -4.71 -6.17 -6.38
C LEU A 52 -6.03 -5.56 -6.86
N ALA A 53 -6.90 -5.15 -5.94
CA ALA A 53 -8.22 -4.61 -6.25
C ALA A 53 -8.21 -3.13 -6.68
N VAL A 54 -7.07 -2.42 -6.57
CA VAL A 54 -6.97 -0.96 -6.73
C VAL A 54 -5.89 -0.50 -7.70
#